data_AF-A0A397T923-F1
#
_entry.id   AF-A0A397T923-F1
#
_cell.length_a   1.000
_cell.length_b   1.000
_cell.length_c   1.000
_cell.angle_alpha   90.00
_cell.angle_beta   90.00
_cell.angle_gamma   90.00
#
_symmetry.space_group_name_H-M   'P 1'
#
loop_
_entity.id
_entity.type
_entity.pdbx_description
1 polymer ?
#
loop_
_entity_poly.entity_id
_entity_poly.type
_entity_poly.pdbx_seq_one_letter_code
_entity_poly.pdbx_strand_id
1 'polypeptide(L)'
;MALNSSSFRQKELDRMSLMSFGRTASEAFNRNICVVCGVRPEKFPTDASRREYEEISHICPACWEIETLPPDESMEEIERAQRILRDYDRELVLHKQNPHAWKCLRCKRLIQGKERLTHATNSCN
;
A
#
# COMPACT_ATOMS: atom_id res chain seq x y z
N MET A 1 27.03 -5.92 -27.42
CA MET A 1 26.14 -4.85 -26.92
C MET A 1 25.02 -5.50 -26.12
N ALA A 2 25.14 -5.58 -24.80
CA ALA A 2 24.10 -6.15 -23.93
C ALA A 2 23.12 -5.04 -23.54
N LEU A 3 22.07 -4.86 -24.34
CA LEU A 3 20.99 -3.92 -24.04
C LEU A 3 19.88 -4.63 -23.25
N ASN A 4 19.55 -4.07 -22.08
CA ASN A 4 18.16 -3.86 -21.61
C ASN A 4 17.34 -5.00 -20.99
N SER A 5 17.92 -6.00 -20.31
CA SER A 5 17.08 -6.89 -19.47
C SER A 5 16.49 -6.18 -18.25
N SER A 6 17.25 -5.29 -17.61
CA SER A 6 16.79 -4.45 -16.48
C SER A 6 15.78 -3.39 -16.92
N SER A 7 16.00 -2.75 -18.07
CA SER A 7 15.08 -1.74 -18.62
C SER A 7 13.72 -2.32 -19.03
N PHE A 8 13.69 -3.54 -19.60
CA PHE A 8 12.42 -4.16 -19.99
C PHE A 8 11.60 -4.54 -18.76
N ARG A 9 12.21 -5.17 -17.76
CA ARG A 9 11.54 -5.53 -16.51
C ARG A 9 10.99 -4.30 -15.78
N GLN A 10 11.78 -3.22 -15.71
CA GLN A 10 11.34 -1.98 -15.08
C GLN A 10 10.14 -1.36 -15.80
N LYS A 11 10.14 -1.36 -17.15
CA LYS A 11 9.00 -0.86 -17.94
C LYS A 11 7.73 -1.66 -17.70
N GLU A 12 7.84 -2.99 -17.57
CA GLU A 12 6.69 -3.84 -17.29
C GLU A 12 6.16 -3.63 -15.87
N LEU A 13 7.04 -3.54 -14.88
CA LEU A 13 6.65 -3.18 -13.50
C LEU A 13 5.95 -1.83 -13.46
N ASP A 14 6.50 -0.81 -14.13
CA ASP A 14 5.89 0.51 -14.21
C ASP A 14 4.51 0.47 -14.88
N ARG A 15 4.37 -0.31 -15.96
CA ARG A 15 3.08 -0.50 -16.64
C ARG A 15 2.06 -1.15 -15.71
N MET A 16 2.45 -2.24 -15.03
CA MET A 16 1.58 -2.96 -14.11
C MET A 16 1.15 -2.08 -12.93
N SER A 17 2.09 -1.39 -12.28
CA SER A 17 1.81 -0.47 -11.18
C SER A 17 0.91 0.67 -11.63
N LEU A 18 1.14 1.25 -12.81
CA LEU A 18 0.31 2.32 -13.34
C LEU A 18 -1.13 1.86 -13.57
N MET A 19 -1.32 0.67 -14.14
CA MET A 19 -2.66 0.11 -14.37
C MET A 19 -3.39 -0.22 -13.07
N SER A 20 -2.68 -0.74 -12.06
CA SER A 20 -3.27 -1.15 -10.78
C SER A 20 -3.51 0.01 -9.81
N PHE A 21 -2.56 0.94 -9.73
CA PHE A 21 -2.48 1.93 -8.65
C PHE A 21 -2.48 3.39 -9.14
N GLY A 22 -2.42 3.61 -10.45
CA GLY A 22 -2.36 4.96 -11.03
C GLY A 22 -1.03 5.67 -10.83
N ARG A 23 0.02 4.95 -10.38
CA ARG A 23 1.40 5.44 -10.22
C ARG A 23 2.37 4.35 -10.68
N THR A 24 3.48 4.76 -11.28
CA THR A 24 4.52 3.79 -11.67
C THR A 24 5.35 3.40 -10.44
N ALA A 25 5.96 2.21 -10.47
CA ALA A 25 6.89 1.80 -9.42
C ALA A 25 8.07 2.78 -9.36
N SER A 26 8.64 3.15 -10.52
CA SER A 26 9.74 4.11 -10.62
C SER A 26 9.40 5.48 -10.02
N GLU A 27 8.19 6.01 -10.26
CA GLU A 27 7.76 7.27 -9.63
C GLU A 27 7.72 7.13 -8.11
N ALA A 28 7.12 6.03 -7.63
CA ALA A 28 6.97 5.76 -6.22
C ALA A 28 8.35 5.71 -5.54
N PHE A 29 9.29 4.92 -6.08
CA PHE A 29 10.67 4.80 -5.60
C PHE A 29 11.39 6.15 -5.59
N ASN A 30 11.35 6.91 -6.68
CA ASN A 30 12.05 8.20 -6.79
C ASN A 30 11.53 9.23 -5.79
N ARG A 31 10.25 9.18 -5.44
CA ARG A 31 9.60 10.12 -4.51
C ARG A 31 9.57 9.61 -3.08
N ASN A 32 10.01 8.38 -2.84
CA ASN A 32 9.90 7.69 -1.55
C ASN A 32 8.46 7.73 -1.00
N ILE A 33 7.50 7.29 -1.81
CA ILE A 33 6.07 7.24 -1.47
C ILE A 33 5.49 5.86 -1.74
N CYS A 34 4.45 5.46 -1.01
CA CYS A 34 3.74 4.22 -1.29
C CYS A 34 3.17 4.19 -2.72
N VAL A 35 3.51 3.17 -3.52
CA VAL A 35 3.02 3.01 -4.89
C VAL A 35 1.48 2.93 -4.96
N VAL A 36 0.86 2.43 -3.89
CA VAL A 36 -0.60 2.28 -3.77
C VAL A 36 -1.26 3.61 -3.38
N CYS A 37 -0.95 4.14 -2.20
CA CYS A 37 -1.70 5.27 -1.62
C CYS A 37 -1.02 6.63 -1.77
N GLY A 38 0.23 6.67 -2.24
CA GLY A 38 1.01 7.89 -2.47
C GLY A 38 1.54 8.58 -1.21
N VAL A 39 1.33 8.01 -0.02
CA VAL A 39 1.86 8.55 1.23
C VAL A 39 3.28 8.05 1.48
N ARG A 40 4.15 8.93 1.97
CA ARG A 40 5.47 8.55 2.50
C ARG A 40 5.31 7.90 3.88
N PRO A 41 5.70 6.63 4.06
CA PRO A 41 5.65 5.98 5.37
C PRO A 41 6.63 6.62 6.35
N GLU A 42 6.19 6.84 7.59
CA GLU A 42 7.05 7.31 8.68
C GLU A 42 7.35 6.20 9.71
N LYS A 43 6.56 5.12 9.70
CA LYS A 43 6.61 4.04 10.69
C LYS A 43 6.62 2.68 10.02
N PHE A 44 7.51 1.81 10.48
CA PHE A 44 7.59 0.41 10.04
C PHE A 44 7.48 -0.51 11.25
N PRO A 45 6.54 -1.47 11.27
CA PRO A 45 6.38 -2.39 12.39
C PRO A 45 7.61 -3.26 12.65
N THR A 46 8.35 -3.61 11.60
CA THR A 46 9.54 -4.46 11.66
C THR A 46 10.58 -4.03 10.63
N ASP A 47 11.84 -4.43 10.84
CA ASP A 47 12.91 -4.24 9.84
C ASP A 47 12.60 -4.94 8.51
N ALA A 48 11.93 -6.08 8.55
CA ALA A 48 11.48 -6.78 7.35
C ALA A 48 10.48 -5.94 6.55
N SER A 49 9.50 -5.32 7.21
CA SER A 49 8.53 -4.43 6.54
C SER A 49 9.19 -3.17 5.95
N ARG A 50 10.25 -2.67 6.58
CA ARG A 50 11.05 -1.56 6.05
C ARG A 50 11.80 -1.99 4.78
N ARG A 51 12.51 -3.12 4.81
CA ARG A 51 13.22 -3.65 3.64
C ARG A 51 12.27 -3.95 2.47
N GLU A 52 11.12 -4.56 2.76
CA GLU A 52 10.08 -4.80 1.76
C GLU A 52 9.66 -3.51 1.04
N TYR A 53 9.45 -2.43 1.81
CA TYR A 53 9.13 -1.12 1.25
C TYR A 53 10.30 -0.49 0.48
N GLU A 54 11.49 -0.46 1.05
CA GLU A 54 12.63 0.29 0.49
C GLU A 54 13.27 -0.41 -0.71
N GLU A 55 13.25 -1.74 -0.75
CA GLU A 55 14.04 -2.54 -1.70
C GLU A 55 13.18 -3.32 -2.71
N ILE A 56 11.91 -3.61 -2.41
CA ILE A 56 11.12 -4.59 -3.15
C ILE A 56 9.85 -3.98 -3.78
N SER A 57 8.81 -3.72 -2.98
CA SER A 57 7.48 -3.40 -3.50
C SER A 57 7.13 -1.92 -3.45
N HIS A 58 7.78 -1.17 -2.56
CA HIS A 58 7.41 0.22 -2.28
C HIS A 58 5.94 0.39 -1.87
N ILE A 59 5.36 -0.65 -1.25
CA ILE A 59 4.03 -0.64 -0.64
C ILE A 59 4.18 -0.39 0.86
N CYS A 60 3.48 0.59 1.41
CA CYS A 60 3.53 0.83 2.85
C CYS A 60 2.86 -0.31 3.64
N PRO A 61 3.31 -0.58 4.88
CA PRO A 61 2.72 -1.61 5.75
C PRO A 61 1.20 -1.62 5.79
N ALA A 62 0.55 -0.45 5.91
CA ALA A 62 -0.91 -0.39 5.95
C ALA A 62 -1.58 -0.81 4.62
N CYS A 63 -0.98 -0.44 3.47
CA CYS A 63 -1.50 -0.88 2.17
C CYS A 63 -1.20 -2.35 1.93
N TRP A 64 -0.08 -2.86 2.43
CA TRP A 64 0.25 -4.28 2.33
C TRP A 64 -0.84 -5.14 2.98
N GLU A 65 -1.18 -4.86 4.24
CA GLU A 65 -2.23 -5.58 4.96
C GLU A 65 -3.59 -5.50 4.23
N ILE A 66 -3.92 -4.35 3.63
CA ILE A 66 -5.15 -4.18 2.83
C ILE A 66 -5.14 -5.05 1.56
N GLU A 67 -3.99 -5.21 0.90
CA GLU A 67 -3.88 -5.98 -0.35
C GLU A 67 -3.80 -7.49 -0.11
N THR A 68 -3.15 -7.92 0.97
CA THR A 68 -2.67 -9.31 1.08
C THR A 68 -3.25 -10.11 2.24
N LEU A 69 -3.83 -9.47 3.26
CA LEU A 69 -4.39 -10.20 4.40
C LEU A 69 -5.53 -11.11 3.90
N PRO A 70 -5.53 -12.41 4.21
CA PRO A 70 -6.65 -13.28 3.89
C PRO A 70 -7.90 -12.91 4.69
N PRO A 71 -9.11 -13.07 4.12
CA PRO A 71 -10.36 -12.70 4.79
C PRO A 71 -10.71 -13.57 6.00
N ASP A 72 -10.15 -14.78 6.06
CA ASP A 72 -10.36 -15.83 7.06
C ASP A 72 -9.11 -16.07 7.92
N GLU A 73 -8.21 -15.07 7.95
CA GLU A 73 -6.98 -15.14 8.73
C GLU A 73 -7.25 -15.19 10.25
N SER A 74 -6.27 -15.68 11.03
CA SER A 74 -6.40 -15.78 12.48
C SER A 74 -6.67 -14.42 13.16
N MET A 75 -7.35 -14.45 14.31
CA MET A 75 -7.65 -13.24 15.09
C MET A 75 -6.39 -12.46 15.48
N GLU A 76 -5.30 -13.15 15.82
CA GLU A 76 -4.02 -12.53 16.20
C GLU A 76 -3.43 -11.70 15.05
N GLU A 77 -3.50 -12.25 13.84
CA GLU A 77 -3.03 -11.59 12.61
C GLU A 77 -3.92 -10.42 12.22
N ILE A 78 -5.25 -10.55 12.37
CA ILE A 78 -6.21 -9.46 12.18
C ILE A 78 -5.91 -8.31 13.17
N GLU A 79 -5.64 -8.63 14.44
CA GLU A 79 -5.28 -7.63 15.45
C GLU A 79 -3.94 -6.96 15.15
N ARG A 80 -2.97 -7.70 14.61
CA ARG A 80 -1.70 -7.13 14.10
C ARG A 80 -1.99 -6.15 12.97
N ALA A 81 -2.73 -6.56 11.95
CA ALA A 81 -3.08 -5.69 10.82
C ALA A 81 -3.82 -4.43 11.26
N GLN A 82 -4.79 -4.55 12.19
CA GLN A 82 -5.48 -3.39 12.75
C GLN A 82 -4.54 -2.41 13.46
N ARG A 83 -3.55 -2.90 14.22
CA ARG A 83 -2.54 -2.02 14.85
C ARG A 83 -1.70 -1.30 13.80
N ILE A 84 -1.26 -2.01 12.76
CA ILE A 84 -0.51 -1.42 11.65
C ILE A 84 -1.34 -0.33 10.95
N LEU A 85 -2.60 -0.59 10.63
CA LEU A 85 -3.46 0.42 9.99
C LEU A 85 -3.68 1.64 10.88
N ARG A 86 -3.82 1.46 12.20
CA ARG A 86 -4.01 2.56 13.16
C ARG A 86 -2.82 3.51 13.17
N ASP A 87 -1.59 3.02 13.01
CA ASP A 87 -0.39 3.87 12.88
C ASP A 87 -0.41 4.81 11.67
N TYR A 88 -1.28 4.52 10.69
CA TYR A 88 -1.47 5.30 9.46
C TYR A 88 -2.80 6.07 9.45
N ASP A 89 -3.42 6.27 10.62
CA ASP A 89 -4.75 6.88 10.79
C ASP A 89 -5.86 6.13 10.04
N ARG A 90 -5.81 4.79 10.04
CA ARG A 90 -6.76 3.92 9.36
C ARG A 90 -7.33 2.87 10.33
N GLU A 91 -8.57 2.47 10.09
CA GLU A 91 -9.21 1.35 10.77
C GLU A 91 -9.59 0.30 9.72
N LEU A 92 -9.13 -0.94 9.92
CA LEU A 92 -9.35 -2.04 8.99
C LEU A 92 -10.83 -2.45 8.93
N VAL A 93 -11.36 -2.61 7.72
CA VAL A 93 -12.68 -3.18 7.49
C VAL A 93 -12.52 -4.39 6.57
N LEU A 94 -12.60 -5.58 7.17
CA LEU A 94 -12.43 -6.85 6.46
C LEU A 94 -13.52 -7.03 5.41
N HIS A 95 -13.11 -7.43 4.22
CA HIS A 95 -13.97 -7.80 3.11
C HIS A 95 -13.74 -9.28 2.79
N LYS A 96 -14.73 -9.92 2.14
CA LYS A 96 -14.60 -11.32 1.66
C LYS A 96 -13.52 -11.50 0.58
N GLN A 97 -13.07 -10.40 -0.02
CA GLN A 97 -12.04 -10.38 -1.06
C GLN A 97 -11.16 -9.14 -0.87
N ASN A 98 -9.92 -9.25 -1.34
CA ASN A 98 -8.98 -8.14 -1.36
C ASN A 98 -9.18 -7.26 -2.59
N PRO A 99 -8.86 -5.96 -2.51
CA PRO A 99 -8.38 -5.27 -1.31
C PRO A 99 -9.48 -5.04 -0.27
N HIS A 100 -9.13 -5.14 1.01
CA HIS A 100 -10.01 -4.76 2.10
C HIS A 100 -10.35 -3.26 2.08
N ALA A 101 -11.44 -2.89 2.74
CA ALA A 101 -11.76 -1.48 2.95
C ALA A 101 -11.05 -0.96 4.22
N TRP A 102 -11.01 0.35 4.36
CA TRP A 102 -10.57 0.98 5.61
C TRP A 102 -11.34 2.26 5.88
N LYS A 103 -11.54 2.56 7.16
CA LYS A 103 -12.12 3.84 7.58
C LYS A 103 -11.00 4.81 7.92
N CYS A 104 -11.04 6.01 7.36
CA CYS A 104 -10.09 7.04 7.74
C CYS A 104 -10.40 7.60 9.12
N LEU A 105 -9.42 7.57 10.02
CA LEU A 105 -9.59 8.08 11.38
C LEU A 105 -9.67 9.61 11.43
N ARG A 106 -9.22 10.32 10.37
CA ARG A 106 -9.30 11.78 10.24
C ARG A 106 -10.69 12.25 9.81
N CYS A 107 -11.14 11.90 8.60
CA CYS A 107 -12.45 12.32 8.07
C CYS A 107 -13.61 11.36 8.34
N LYS A 108 -13.35 10.22 9.01
CA LYS A 108 -14.33 9.16 9.33
C LYS A 108 -14.98 8.47 8.12
N ARG A 109 -14.56 8.78 6.89
CA ARG A 109 -15.06 8.16 5.65
C ARG A 109 -14.57 6.72 5.49
N LEU A 110 -15.46 5.84 5.01
CA LEU A 110 -15.11 4.50 4.56
C LEU A 110 -14.52 4.58 3.14
N ILE A 111 -13.32 4.03 2.95
CA ILE A 111 -12.53 4.07 1.73
C ILE A 111 -12.43 2.66 1.16
N GLN A 112 -12.85 2.50 -0.10
CA GLN A 112 -12.92 1.20 -0.76
C GLN A 112 -12.53 1.27 -2.25
N GLY A 113 -12.17 0.12 -2.82
CA GLY A 113 -11.86 0.00 -4.25
C GLY A 113 -10.74 0.95 -4.69
N LYS A 114 -10.99 1.77 -5.72
CA LYS A 114 -9.99 2.72 -6.24
C LYS A 114 -9.88 4.02 -5.42
N GLU A 115 -10.80 4.30 -4.49
CA GLU A 115 -10.72 5.51 -3.64
C GLU A 115 -9.44 5.54 -2.80
N ARG A 116 -8.92 4.36 -2.43
CA ARG A 116 -7.67 4.20 -1.66
C ARG A 116 -6.44 4.78 -2.33
N LEU A 117 -6.46 4.93 -3.66
CA LEU A 117 -5.31 5.38 -4.45
C LEU A 117 -5.03 6.88 -4.29
N THR A 118 -6.06 7.66 -3.95
CA THR A 118 -5.99 9.13 -3.89
C THR A 118 -6.37 9.67 -2.52
N HIS A 119 -7.25 8.99 -1.78
CA HIS A 119 -7.74 9.51 -0.50
C HIS A 119 -6.62 9.84 0.49
N ALA A 120 -5.59 8.99 0.61
CA ALA A 120 -4.54 9.18 1.59
C ALA A 120 -3.60 10.35 1.29
N THR A 121 -3.55 10.82 0.04
CA THR A 121 -2.76 12.00 -0.38
C THR A 121 -3.61 13.26 -0.46
N ASN A 122 -4.93 13.12 -0.53
CA ASN A 122 -5.84 14.25 -0.44
C ASN A 122 -5.98 14.68 1.02
N SER A 123 -5.98 16.00 1.25
CA SER A 123 -6.34 16.53 2.57
C SER A 123 -7.75 16.04 2.92
N CYS A 124 -7.84 15.29 4.01
CA CYS A 124 -9.09 14.92 4.65
C CYS A 124 -9.74 16.24 5.12
N ASN A 125 -10.66 16.79 4.32
CA ASN A 125 -11.49 17.92 4.73
C ASN A 125 -12.51 17.48 5.77
#